data_AF-D9U2B0-F1
#
_entry.id   AF-D9U2B0-F1
#
_cell.length_a   1.000
_cell.length_b   1.000
_cell.length_c   1.000
_cell.angle_alpha   90.00
_cell.angle_beta   90.00
_cell.angle_gamma   90.00
#
_symmetry.space_group_name_H-M   'P 1'
#
loop_
_entity.id
_entity.type
_entity.pdbx_description
1 polymer ?
#
loop_
_entity_poly.entity_id
_entity_poly.type
_entity_poly.pdbx_seq_one_letter_code
_entity_poly.pdbx_strand_id
1 'polypeptide(L)' 'MKTVCGVFMVLLALTVLLAYLPGNTVEAGSCSNKNCVSSCQGSGNSSGKCINSKCKCYPRG' A
#
# COMPACT_ATOMS: atom_id res chain seq x y z
N MET A 1 5.75 -27.96 24.16
CA MET A 1 6.51 -26.69 24.08
C MET A 1 7.08 -26.44 22.67
N LYS A 2 7.71 -27.42 22.01
CA LYS A 2 8.38 -27.25 20.70
C LYS A 2 7.45 -26.79 19.57
N THR A 3 6.23 -27.31 19.51
CA THR A 3 5.24 -26.96 18.48
C THR A 3 4.78 -25.50 18.58
N VAL A 4 4.58 -25.00 19.80
CA VAL A 4 4.12 -23.62 20.04
C VAL A 4 5.17 -22.61 19.55
N CYS A 5 6.45 -22.86 19.83
CA CYS A 5 7.54 -22.02 19.34
C CYS A 5 7.61 -22.01 17.80
N GLY A 6 7.45 -23.18 17.16
CA GLY A 6 7.39 -23.28 15.70
C GLY A 6 6.24 -22.48 15.09
N VAL A 7 5.04 -22.58 15.67
CA VAL A 7 3.87 -21.80 15.23
C VAL A 7 4.11 -20.30 15.37
N PHE A 8 4.68 -19.86 16.49
CA PHE A 8 5.01 -18.45 16.73
C PHE A 8 6.02 -17.92 15.71
N MET A 9 7.06 -18.69 15.40
CA MET A 9 8.06 -18.32 14.39
C MET A 9 7.45 -18.18 13.00
N VAL A 10 6.54 -19.09 12.61
CA VAL A 10 5.84 -19.00 11.31
C VAL A 10 4.93 -17.79 11.26
N LEU A 11 4.19 -17.50 12.33
CA LEU A 11 3.34 -16.31 12.43
C LEU A 11 4.17 -15.03 12.31
N LEU A 12 5.29 -14.93 13.04
CA LEU A 12 6.20 -13.79 12.95
C LEU A 12 6.77 -13.63 11.54
N ALA A 13 7.27 -14.71 10.94
CA ALA A 13 7.79 -14.68 9.57
C ALA A 13 6.73 -14.20 8.57
N LEU A 14 5.49 -14.69 8.68
CA LEU A 14 4.38 -14.26 7.83
C LEU A 14 4.05 -12.78 8.03
N THR A 15 4.02 -12.27 9.27
CA THR A 15 3.78 -10.85 9.54
C THR A 15 4.87 -9.95 8.98
N VAL A 16 6.14 -10.35 9.09
CA VAL A 16 7.27 -9.60 8.52
C VAL A 16 7.21 -9.62 7.00
N LEU A 17 6.90 -10.77 6.40
CA LEU A 17 6.67 -10.88 4.96
C LEU A 17 5.56 -9.92 4.52
N LEU A 18 4.45 -9.89 5.29
CA LEU A 18 3.34 -9.00 5.03
C LEU A 18 3.74 -7.52 5.11
N ALA A 19 4.57 -7.13 6.07
CA ALA A 19 5.04 -5.76 6.22
C ALA A 19 6.02 -5.31 5.12
N TYR A 20 6.81 -6.24 4.56
CA TYR A 20 7.89 -5.92 3.61
C TYR A 20 7.49 -6.04 2.14
N LEU A 21 6.48 -6.84 1.83
CA LEU A 21 5.95 -7.00 0.48
C LEU A 21 5.05 -5.80 0.13
N PRO A 22 5.44 -4.91 -0.80
CA PRO A 22 4.63 -3.76 -1.16
C PRO A 22 3.36 -4.22 -1.90
N GLY A 23 2.19 -4.13 -1.24
CA GLY A 23 0.88 -4.30 -1.88
C GLY A 23 0.00 -5.47 -1.40
N ASN A 24 0.30 -6.08 -0.26
CA ASN A 24 -0.54 -7.09 0.41
C ASN A 24 -1.28 -6.54 1.65
N THR A 25 -0.91 -5.37 2.14
CA THR A 25 -1.84 -4.52 2.86
C THR A 25 -2.86 -4.08 1.83
N VAL A 26 -4.08 -4.62 1.94
CA VAL A 26 -5.24 -3.92 1.41
C VAL A 26 -5.24 -2.57 2.10
N GLU A 27 -4.61 -1.57 1.50
CA GLU A 27 -5.01 -0.19 1.68
C GLU A 27 -6.42 -0.09 1.08
N ALA A 28 -7.37 -0.67 1.81
CA ALA A 28 -8.77 -0.35 1.81
C ALA A 28 -8.98 1.04 2.44
N GLY A 29 -7.91 1.81 2.67
CA GLY A 29 -8.00 3.26 2.68
C GLY A 29 -8.45 3.67 1.29
N SER A 30 -9.77 3.83 1.12
CA SER A 30 -10.42 4.24 -0.12
C SER A 30 -9.54 5.28 -0.79
N CYS A 31 -8.93 4.91 -1.93
CA CYS A 31 -8.17 5.88 -2.69
C CYS A 31 -9.13 7.01 -3.05
N SER A 32 -9.07 8.08 -2.28
CA SER A 32 -9.91 9.23 -2.46
C SER A 32 -9.34 9.97 -3.64
N ASN A 33 -10.09 10.01 -4.73
CA ASN A 33 -9.64 10.66 -5.95
C ASN A 33 -9.20 12.11 -5.67
N LYS A 34 -9.91 12.80 -4.77
CA LYS A 34 -9.56 14.16 -4.32
C LYS A 34 -8.19 14.21 -3.63
N ASN A 35 -7.92 13.29 -2.71
CA ASN A 35 -6.60 13.23 -2.05
C ASN A 35 -5.50 12.87 -3.05
N CYS A 36 -5.76 11.90 -3.93
CA CYS A 36 -4.83 11.47 -4.96
C CYS A 36 -4.45 12.61 -5.91
N VAL A 37 -5.44 13.34 -6.42
CA VAL A 37 -5.21 14.52 -7.27
C VAL A 37 -4.39 15.57 -6.51
N SER A 38 -4.78 15.91 -5.28
CA SER A 38 -4.09 16.91 -4.45
C SER A 38 -2.62 16.53 -4.21
N SER A 39 -2.36 15.29 -3.82
CA SER A 39 -1.00 14.78 -3.60
C SER A 39 -0.17 14.77 -4.88
N CYS A 40 -0.74 14.30 -6.00
CA CYS A 40 -0.05 14.28 -7.28
C CYS A 40 0.32 15.69 -7.76
N GLN A 41 -0.61 16.63 -7.65
CA GLN A 41 -0.38 18.04 -7.99
C GLN A 41 0.67 18.69 -7.08
N GLY A 42 0.65 18.37 -5.78
CA GLY A 42 1.68 18.80 -4.83
C GLY A 42 3.09 18.32 -5.21
N SER A 43 3.20 17.14 -5.81
CA SER A 43 4.46 16.58 -6.34
C SER A 43 4.83 17.06 -7.75
N GLY A 44 4.11 18.03 -8.32
CA GLY A 44 4.39 18.60 -9.65
C GLY A 44 3.78 17.85 -10.84
N ASN A 45 2.92 16.85 -10.59
CA ASN A 45 2.19 16.16 -11.66
C ASN A 45 0.97 16.99 -12.13
N SER A 46 0.43 16.66 -13.31
CA SER A 46 -0.75 17.32 -13.88
C SER A 46 -2.02 16.94 -13.11
N SER A 47 -2.17 15.64 -12.84
CA SER A 47 -3.34 15.08 -12.18
C SER A 47 -3.02 13.74 -11.52
N GLY A 48 -3.97 13.22 -10.76
CA GLY A 48 -3.91 11.90 -10.12
C GLY A 48 -5.22 11.14 -10.33
N LYS A 49 -5.15 9.81 -10.51
CA LYS A 49 -6.34 8.96 -10.57
C LYS A 49 -6.19 7.75 -9.69
N CYS A 50 -7.27 7.41 -8.99
CA CYS A 50 -7.36 6.19 -8.23
C CYS A 50 -7.74 5.04 -9.17
N ILE A 51 -6.86 4.05 -9.28
CA ILE A 51 -7.05 2.86 -10.13
C ILE A 51 -6.68 1.65 -9.27
N ASN A 52 -7.62 0.72 -9.09
CA ASN A 52 -7.40 -0.51 -8.32
C ASN A 52 -6.86 -0.20 -6.89
N SER A 53 -7.50 0.74 -6.20
CA SER A 53 -7.10 1.26 -4.88
C SER A 53 -5.71 1.91 -4.80
N LYS A 54 -5.04 2.15 -5.93
CA LYS A 54 -3.74 2.84 -5.99
C LYS A 54 -3.89 4.22 -6.64
N CYS A 55 -3.21 5.22 -6.08
CA CYS A 55 -3.13 6.54 -6.69
C CYS A 55 -2.06 6.56 -7.79
N LYS A 56 -2.47 6.80 -9.03
CA LYS A 56 -1.60 6.96 -10.20
C LYS A 56 -1.50 8.44 -10.56
N CYS A 57 -0.31 9.02 -10.44
CA CYS A 57 -0.05 10.38 -10.91
C CYS A 57 0.25 10.40 -12.41
N TYR A 58 -0.19 11.46 -13.08
CA TYR A 58 0.08 11.71 -14.49
C TYR A 58 0.96 12.95 -14.61
N PRO A 59 2.18 12.84 -15.14
CA PRO A 59 3.07 13.99 -15.28
C PRO A 59 2.43 15.07 -16.15
N ARG A 60 2.88 16.32 -16.01
CA ARG A 60 2.62 17.35 -17.01
C ARG A 60 3.47 17.02 -18.24
N GLY A 61 2.90 16.24 -19.15
CA GLY A 61 3.45 15.92 -20.47
C GLY A 61 2.55 16.49 -21.54
#